data_AF-A0A1F5RJ05-F1
#
_entry.id   AF-A0A1F5RJ05-F1
#
_cell.length_a   1.000
_cell.length_b   1.000
_cell.length_c   1.000
_cell.angle_alpha   90.00
_cell.angle_beta   90.00
_cell.angle_gamma   90.00
#
_symmetry.space_group_name_H-M   'P 1'
#
loop_
_entity.id
_entity.type
_entity.pdbx_description
1 polymer ?
#
loop_
_entity_poly.entity_id
_entity_poly.type
_entity_poly.pdbx_seq_one_letter_code
_entity_poly.pdbx_strand_id
1 'polypeptide(L)'
;MRSFPIFLLACACLLAAGGCGGTSGEKASSGSSSGSASGTGSASKYDSGPRAADEPVDAAAAATGERLFKDKGCSACHAFGQKLTGPDLAGVARRRTAKWIEQQILHPDIMTKEDPVSHQLLAEFMLQMPNQGLTSEEARAVIEYFKHKDQESTASHE
;
A
#
# COMPACT_ATOMS: atom_id res chain seq x y z
N MET A 1 -36.47 -31.64 -5.63
CA MET A 1 -37.49 -32.34 -4.82
C MET A 1 -36.87 -33.51 -4.10
N ARG A 2 -36.25 -33.27 -2.93
CA ARG A 2 -35.93 -34.29 -1.92
C ARG A 2 -36.06 -33.63 -0.56
N SER A 3 -37.18 -33.94 0.07
CA SER A 3 -37.61 -33.48 1.39
C SER A 3 -36.73 -34.10 2.47
N PHE A 4 -36.32 -33.31 3.46
CA PHE A 4 -35.75 -33.80 4.71
C PHE A 4 -36.62 -33.34 5.90
N PRO A 5 -36.87 -34.22 6.88
CA PRO A 5 -37.89 -34.03 7.90
C PRO A 5 -37.47 -33.09 9.03
N ILE A 6 -38.49 -32.39 9.51
CA ILE A 6 -38.56 -31.53 10.69
C ILE A 6 -38.14 -32.30 11.94
N PHE A 7 -37.07 -31.86 12.60
CA PHE A 7 -36.80 -32.22 14.00
C PHE A 7 -37.16 -31.04 14.89
N LEU A 8 -38.36 -31.16 15.47
CA LEU A 8 -38.93 -30.33 16.50
C LEU A 8 -38.36 -30.83 17.84
N LEU A 9 -37.39 -30.10 18.42
CA LEU A 9 -37.00 -30.32 19.81
C LEU A 9 -37.12 -29.00 20.57
N ALA A 10 -38.29 -28.84 21.18
CA ALA A 10 -38.56 -27.81 22.16
C ALA A 10 -37.79 -28.15 23.46
N CYS A 11 -37.00 -27.21 23.95
CA CYS A 11 -36.51 -27.23 25.32
C CYS A 11 -36.94 -25.92 25.99
N ALA A 12 -37.82 -26.05 26.98
CA ALA A 12 -38.49 -24.97 27.66
C ALA A 12 -37.61 -24.32 28.74
N CYS A 13 -37.79 -23.00 28.84
CA CYS A 13 -37.65 -22.05 29.95
C CYS A 13 -37.00 -22.50 31.27
N LEU A 14 -36.07 -21.66 31.76
CA LEU A 14 -36.06 -21.20 33.15
C LEU A 14 -35.49 -19.76 33.26
N LEU A 15 -36.27 -18.93 33.97
CA LEU A 15 -36.11 -17.50 34.21
C LEU A 15 -35.05 -17.22 35.31
N ALA A 16 -34.37 -16.06 35.24
CA ALA A 16 -34.54 -14.96 36.23
C ALA A 16 -33.53 -13.79 36.06
N ALA A 17 -34.12 -12.60 35.87
CA ALA A 17 -33.82 -11.27 36.42
C ALA A 17 -32.38 -10.70 36.51
N GLY A 18 -32.21 -9.53 35.87
CA GLY A 18 -31.22 -8.50 36.23
C GLY A 18 -31.39 -7.27 35.33
N GLY A 19 -31.98 -6.19 35.84
CA GLY A 19 -32.18 -4.93 35.11
C GLY A 19 -31.29 -3.79 35.64
N CYS A 20 -30.80 -2.95 34.72
CA CYS A 20 -30.44 -1.51 34.81
C CYS A 20 -29.88 -1.18 33.40
N GLY A 21 -30.43 -0.28 32.58
CA GLY A 21 -30.46 1.17 32.77
C GLY A 21 -29.41 1.86 31.88
N GLY A 22 -29.78 2.22 30.63
CA GLY A 22 -29.35 3.45 29.95
C GLY A 22 -27.99 3.57 29.23
N THR A 23 -28.07 4.25 28.08
CA THR A 23 -27.06 5.06 27.34
C THR A 23 -26.18 4.39 26.26
N SER A 24 -26.48 4.77 25.02
CA SER A 24 -25.56 5.34 24.02
C SER A 24 -24.31 4.56 23.58
N GLY A 25 -24.36 4.05 22.35
CA GLY A 25 -23.32 4.06 21.32
C GLY A 25 -21.87 3.75 21.68
N GLU A 26 -21.30 2.72 21.07
CA GLU A 26 -19.98 2.82 20.43
C GLU A 26 -19.72 1.61 19.51
N LYS A 27 -19.03 1.90 18.40
CA LYS A 27 -18.56 1.00 17.35
C LYS A 27 -17.75 -0.19 17.87
N ALA A 28 -18.03 -1.39 17.36
CA ALA A 28 -17.08 -2.50 17.40
C ALA A 28 -16.18 -2.44 16.15
N SER A 29 -14.97 -1.90 16.35
CA SER A 29 -13.84 -2.04 15.44
C SER A 29 -13.25 -3.44 15.63
N SER A 30 -13.38 -4.30 14.62
CA SER A 30 -12.56 -5.51 14.53
C SER A 30 -11.27 -5.14 13.82
N GLY A 31 -10.20 -5.03 14.61
CA GLY A 31 -8.86 -4.77 14.14
C GLY A 31 -8.36 -5.93 13.29
N SER A 32 -8.01 -5.63 12.03
CA SER A 32 -7.13 -6.46 11.23
C SER A 32 -5.72 -5.90 11.34
N SER A 33 -4.97 -6.39 12.31
CA SER A 33 -3.53 -6.18 12.40
C SER A 33 -2.85 -7.11 11.39
N SER A 34 -2.73 -6.67 10.14
CA SER A 34 -1.90 -7.38 9.17
C SER A 34 -0.47 -6.84 9.20
N GLY A 35 0.34 -7.50 10.02
CA GLY A 35 1.76 -7.75 9.78
C GLY A 35 2.64 -6.55 9.47
N SER A 36 2.99 -5.77 10.49
CA SER A 36 4.25 -5.01 10.47
C SER A 36 5.41 -6.01 10.58
N ALA A 37 5.96 -6.41 9.42
CA ALA A 37 7.28 -7.01 9.39
C ALA A 37 8.32 -5.89 9.57
N SER A 38 8.42 -5.36 10.79
CA SER A 38 9.58 -4.59 11.23
C SER A 38 10.73 -5.58 11.45
N GLY A 39 11.45 -5.90 10.38
CA GLY A 39 12.85 -6.29 10.51
C GLY A 39 13.61 -5.09 11.07
N THR A 40 14.38 -5.28 12.13
CA THR A 40 15.29 -4.29 12.70
C THR A 40 16.47 -4.08 11.75
N GLY A 41 16.20 -3.49 10.59
CA GLY A 41 17.15 -2.71 9.82
C GLY A 41 17.10 -1.27 10.31
N SER A 42 18.20 -0.54 10.21
CA SER A 42 18.25 0.89 10.50
C SER A 42 17.05 1.59 9.83
N ALA A 43 16.37 2.49 10.55
CA ALA A 43 15.25 3.21 9.96
C ALA A 43 15.73 4.06 8.78
N SER A 44 15.01 4.02 7.65
CA SER A 44 15.31 4.88 6.50
C SER A 44 15.19 6.35 6.87
N LYS A 45 16.24 7.14 6.62
CA LYS A 45 16.22 8.60 6.82
C LYS A 45 15.33 9.34 5.82
N TYR A 46 14.99 8.71 4.69
CA TYR A 46 14.14 9.28 3.64
C TYR A 46 12.67 8.90 3.80
N ASP A 47 12.37 7.80 4.50
CA ASP A 47 11.02 7.27 4.68
C ASP A 47 10.34 7.69 6.01
N SER A 48 10.85 8.73 6.63
CA SER A 48 10.25 9.36 7.81
C SER A 48 9.14 10.32 7.41
N GLY A 49 7.97 10.20 8.04
CA GLY A 49 6.82 11.11 7.82
C GLY A 49 5.57 10.41 7.27
N PRO A 50 4.59 11.21 6.81
CA PRO A 50 3.35 10.70 6.24
C PRO A 50 3.62 9.90 4.97
N ARG A 51 2.79 8.90 4.72
CA ARG A 51 2.85 8.09 3.50
C ARG A 51 2.41 8.96 2.33
N ALA A 52 2.91 8.68 1.12
CA ALA A 52 2.54 9.47 -0.06
C ALA A 52 1.02 9.46 -0.32
N ALA A 53 0.35 8.34 0.01
CA ALA A 53 -1.09 8.18 -0.14
C ALA A 53 -1.94 8.94 0.89
N ASP A 54 -1.34 9.53 1.93
CA ASP A 54 -2.06 10.30 2.94
C ASP A 54 -2.51 11.68 2.37
N GLU A 55 -1.87 12.14 1.30
CA GLU A 55 -2.23 13.35 0.57
C GLU A 55 -3.20 13.04 -0.59
N PRO A 56 -4.16 13.95 -0.89
CA PRO A 56 -5.09 13.76 -1.99
C PRO A 56 -4.37 13.65 -3.33
N VAL A 57 -4.93 12.87 -4.24
CA VAL A 57 -4.39 12.67 -5.59
C VAL A 57 -4.68 13.88 -6.47
N ASP A 58 -3.65 14.41 -7.12
CA ASP A 58 -3.83 15.33 -8.25
C ASP A 58 -4.01 14.51 -9.54
N ALA A 59 -5.23 14.45 -10.04
CA ALA A 59 -5.58 13.66 -11.22
C ALA A 59 -4.86 14.12 -12.51
N ALA A 60 -4.59 15.42 -12.67
CA ALA A 60 -3.91 15.94 -13.85
C ALA A 60 -2.42 15.59 -13.82
N ALA A 61 -1.80 15.70 -12.65
CA ALA A 61 -0.43 15.24 -12.43
C ALA A 61 -0.32 13.71 -12.57
N ALA A 62 -1.29 12.94 -12.06
CA ALA A 62 -1.33 11.48 -12.21
C ALA A 62 -1.39 11.05 -13.67
N ALA A 63 -2.22 11.70 -14.50
CA ALA A 63 -2.27 11.42 -15.95
C ALA A 63 -0.93 11.73 -16.65
N THR A 64 -0.21 12.75 -16.17
CA THR A 64 1.14 13.07 -16.65
C THR A 64 2.16 12.02 -16.19
N GLY A 65 2.08 11.60 -14.93
CA GLY A 65 2.88 10.52 -14.36
C GLY A 65 2.72 9.19 -15.07
N GLU A 66 1.50 8.86 -15.51
CA GLU A 66 1.26 7.63 -16.28
C GLU A 66 2.03 7.63 -17.60
N ARG A 67 2.01 8.76 -18.33
CA ARG A 67 2.78 8.90 -19.58
C ARG A 67 4.27 8.77 -19.31
N LEU A 68 4.78 9.49 -18.32
CA LEU A 68 6.19 9.42 -17.91
C LEU A 68 6.59 8.00 -17.49
N PHE A 69 5.75 7.28 -16.76
CA PHE A 69 6.01 5.89 -16.34
C PHE A 69 6.22 4.95 -17.53
N LYS A 70 5.47 5.16 -18.63
CA LYS A 70 5.63 4.42 -19.88
C LYS A 70 6.86 4.89 -20.66
N ASP A 71 6.97 6.19 -20.89
CA ASP A 71 8.01 6.80 -21.73
C ASP A 71 9.42 6.63 -21.16
N LYS A 72 9.55 6.66 -19.83
CA LYS A 72 10.81 6.46 -19.10
C LYS A 72 11.10 4.99 -18.80
N GLY A 73 10.30 4.06 -19.36
CA GLY A 73 10.56 2.63 -19.32
C GLY A 73 10.33 1.94 -17.97
N CYS A 74 9.67 2.58 -17.00
CA CYS A 74 9.42 1.99 -15.68
C CYS A 74 8.60 0.69 -15.77
N SER A 75 7.66 0.64 -16.72
CA SER A 75 6.83 -0.54 -17.02
C SER A 75 7.59 -1.77 -17.52
N ALA A 76 8.85 -1.62 -17.94
CA ALA A 76 9.69 -2.76 -18.36
C ALA A 76 10.14 -3.62 -17.16
N CYS A 77 10.20 -3.03 -15.96
CA CYS A 77 10.69 -3.71 -14.75
C CYS A 77 9.66 -3.75 -13.62
N HIS A 78 8.65 -2.89 -13.66
CA HIS A 78 7.66 -2.77 -12.60
C HIS A 78 6.24 -2.93 -13.10
N ALA A 79 5.39 -3.45 -12.22
CA ALA A 79 3.95 -3.56 -12.43
C ALA A 79 3.21 -3.25 -11.12
N PHE A 80 1.88 -3.27 -11.19
CA PHE A 80 0.99 -3.15 -10.04
C PHE A 80 0.28 -4.49 -9.85
N GLY A 81 0.52 -5.15 -8.72
CA GLY A 81 -0.06 -6.43 -8.31
C GLY A 81 0.78 -7.66 -8.69
N GLN A 82 1.99 -7.46 -9.22
CA GLN A 82 2.91 -8.55 -9.56
C GLN A 82 4.37 -8.10 -9.45
N LYS A 83 5.24 -9.02 -9.02
CA LYS A 83 6.70 -8.85 -9.11
C LYS A 83 7.15 -9.18 -10.53
N LEU A 84 8.02 -8.35 -11.11
CA LEU A 84 8.69 -8.63 -12.38
C LEU A 84 10.21 -8.69 -12.11
N THR A 85 11.01 -8.00 -12.92
CA THR A 85 12.44 -7.80 -12.67
C THR A 85 12.70 -6.87 -11.49
N GLY A 86 11.78 -5.93 -11.24
CA GLY A 86 11.77 -5.07 -10.05
C GLY A 86 10.59 -5.40 -9.11
N PRO A 87 10.56 -4.77 -7.92
CA PRO A 87 9.48 -4.95 -6.95
C PRO A 87 8.13 -4.50 -7.49
N ASP A 88 7.07 -5.14 -6.96
CA ASP A 88 5.69 -4.72 -7.18
C ASP A 88 5.43 -3.31 -6.60
N LEU A 89 4.82 -2.45 -7.41
CA LEU A 89 4.46 -1.09 -7.05
C LEU A 89 3.05 -0.94 -6.49
N ALA A 90 2.19 -1.96 -6.54
CA ALA A 90 0.88 -1.88 -5.89
C ALA A 90 1.04 -1.62 -4.40
N GLY A 91 0.38 -0.59 -3.87
CA GLY A 91 0.45 -0.14 -2.50
C GLY A 91 1.72 0.66 -2.14
N VAL A 92 2.58 1.01 -3.09
CA VAL A 92 3.86 1.68 -2.78
C VAL A 92 3.66 3.04 -2.13
N ALA A 93 2.64 3.81 -2.53
CA ALA A 93 2.34 5.11 -1.96
C ALA A 93 1.81 5.00 -0.52
N ARG A 94 1.22 3.85 -0.16
CA ARG A 94 0.86 3.52 1.23
C ARG A 94 2.04 3.02 2.06
N ARG A 95 3.01 2.36 1.44
CA ARG A 95 4.20 1.82 2.13
C ARG A 95 5.29 2.86 2.37
N ARG A 96 5.43 3.85 1.48
CA ARG A 96 6.57 4.78 1.46
C ARG A 96 6.11 6.24 1.41
N THR A 97 6.95 7.13 1.93
CA THR A 97 6.75 8.58 1.82
C THR A 97 7.03 9.04 0.39
N ALA A 98 6.44 10.17 -0.01
CA ALA A 98 6.73 10.77 -1.31
C ALA A 98 8.22 11.09 -1.46
N LYS A 99 8.86 11.55 -0.36
CA LYS A 99 10.29 11.83 -0.30
C LYS A 99 11.14 10.60 -0.61
N TRP A 100 10.86 9.45 -0.01
CA TRP A 100 11.62 8.23 -0.28
C TRP A 100 11.47 7.79 -1.74
N ILE A 101 10.25 7.81 -2.27
CA ILE A 101 9.97 7.41 -3.66
C ILE A 101 10.69 8.36 -4.63
N GLU A 102 10.62 9.67 -4.41
CA GLU A 102 11.29 10.67 -5.24
C GLU A 102 12.80 10.45 -5.26
N GLN A 103 13.43 10.23 -4.10
CA GLN A 103 14.87 9.95 -4.03
C GLN A 103 15.24 8.64 -4.71
N GLN A 104 14.40 7.60 -4.60
CA GLN A 104 14.61 6.33 -5.30
C GLN A 104 14.52 6.47 -6.83
N ILE A 105 13.65 7.33 -7.34
CA ILE A 105 13.52 7.60 -8.78
C ILE A 105 14.71 8.43 -9.29
N LEU A 106 15.08 9.50 -8.56
CA LEU A 106 16.08 10.48 -8.99
C LEU A 106 17.52 10.02 -8.74
N HIS A 107 17.75 9.23 -7.70
CA HIS A 107 19.09 8.84 -7.22
C HIS A 107 19.16 7.36 -6.78
N PRO A 108 18.74 6.39 -7.62
CA PRO A 108 18.68 4.99 -7.22
C PRO A 108 20.04 4.40 -6.81
N ASP A 109 21.14 4.91 -7.38
CA ASP A 109 22.51 4.49 -7.08
C ASP A 109 23.05 5.00 -5.75
N ILE A 110 22.54 6.14 -5.29
CA ILE A 110 22.82 6.66 -3.94
C ILE A 110 21.94 5.91 -2.94
N MET A 111 20.65 5.75 -3.24
CA MET A 111 19.69 5.09 -2.35
C MET A 111 20.11 3.66 -2.02
N THR A 112 20.56 2.87 -2.99
CA THR A 112 21.03 1.48 -2.75
C THR A 112 22.29 1.36 -1.88
N LYS A 113 23.04 2.46 -1.70
CA LYS A 113 24.22 2.53 -0.83
C LYS A 113 23.89 3.10 0.55
N GLU A 114 22.99 4.07 0.63
CA GLU A 114 22.73 4.85 1.84
C GLU A 114 21.43 4.49 2.56
N ASP A 115 20.43 3.99 1.82
CA ASP A 115 19.12 3.67 2.37
C ASP A 115 19.00 2.16 2.62
N PRO A 116 18.73 1.73 3.86
CA PRO A 116 18.68 0.31 4.21
C PRO A 116 17.55 -0.44 3.49
N VAL A 117 16.44 0.22 3.14
CA VAL A 117 15.34 -0.40 2.39
C VAL A 117 15.78 -0.63 0.95
N SER A 118 16.32 0.39 0.29
CA SER A 118 16.80 0.27 -1.09
C SER A 118 17.96 -0.72 -1.20
N HIS A 119 18.85 -0.77 -0.21
CA HIS A 119 19.92 -1.78 -0.14
C HIS A 119 19.37 -3.20 -0.10
N GLN A 120 18.34 -3.45 0.73
CA GLN A 120 17.69 -4.75 0.80
C GLN A 120 16.98 -5.11 -0.51
N LEU A 121 16.33 -4.15 -1.17
CA LEU A 121 15.71 -4.36 -2.48
C LEU A 121 16.76 -4.74 -3.52
N LEU A 122 17.93 -4.10 -3.54
CA LEU A 122 19.01 -4.50 -4.46
C LEU A 122 19.47 -5.94 -4.19
N ALA A 123 19.57 -6.36 -2.93
CA ALA A 123 19.94 -7.73 -2.57
C ALA A 123 18.86 -8.77 -2.93
N GLU A 124 17.57 -8.40 -2.92
CA GLU A 124 16.48 -9.30 -3.32
C GLU A 124 16.37 -9.44 -4.84
N PHE A 125 16.44 -8.32 -5.56
CA PHE A 125 16.19 -8.30 -7.00
C PHE A 125 17.46 -8.44 -7.84
N MET A 126 18.65 -8.28 -7.23
CA MET A 126 19.98 -8.43 -7.86
C MET A 126 20.17 -7.60 -9.13
N LEU A 127 19.34 -6.58 -9.33
CA LEU A 127 19.38 -5.68 -10.46
C LEU A 127 19.33 -4.24 -9.96
N GLN A 128 20.31 -3.45 -10.40
CA GLN A 128 20.35 -2.03 -10.09
C GLN A 128 19.31 -1.28 -10.92
N MET A 129 18.40 -0.56 -10.24
CA MET A 129 17.52 0.39 -10.93
C MET A 129 18.37 1.51 -11.55
N PRO A 130 18.33 1.71 -12.87
CA PRO A 130 19.05 2.81 -13.49
C PRO A 130 18.34 4.14 -13.22
N ASN A 131 19.09 5.23 -13.27
CA ASN A 131 18.51 6.56 -13.28
C ASN A 131 17.85 6.82 -14.64
N GLN A 132 16.54 7.05 -14.64
CA GLN A 132 15.75 7.25 -15.87
C GLN A 132 15.76 8.69 -16.39
N GLY A 133 16.55 9.58 -15.75
CA GLY A 133 16.68 10.98 -16.16
C GLY A 133 15.39 11.76 -16.01
N LEU A 134 14.66 11.55 -14.92
CA LEU A 134 13.51 12.39 -14.55
C LEU A 134 13.97 13.64 -13.81
N THR A 135 13.24 14.75 -13.98
CA THR A 135 13.33 15.90 -13.06
C THR A 135 12.53 15.65 -11.77
N SER A 136 12.70 16.52 -10.77
CA SER A 136 11.91 16.45 -9.53
C SER A 136 10.41 16.60 -9.80
N GLU A 137 10.03 17.51 -10.70
CA GLU A 137 8.64 17.72 -11.11
C GLU A 137 8.05 16.48 -11.81
N GLU A 138 8.83 15.87 -12.72
CA GLU A 138 8.44 14.64 -13.40
C GLU A 138 8.29 13.48 -12.40
N ALA A 139 9.22 13.33 -11.45
CA ALA A 139 9.15 12.30 -10.41
C ALA A 139 7.91 12.47 -9.52
N ARG A 140 7.56 13.72 -9.15
CA ARG A 140 6.32 14.01 -8.41
C ARG A 140 5.07 13.63 -9.20
N ALA A 141 5.02 13.91 -10.50
CA ALA A 141 3.91 13.46 -11.35
C ALA A 141 3.80 11.93 -11.37
N VAL A 142 4.92 11.19 -11.45
CA VAL A 142 4.94 9.72 -11.35
C VAL A 142 4.45 9.24 -9.98
N ILE A 143 4.77 9.93 -8.89
CA ILE A 143 4.24 9.61 -7.56
C ILE A 143 2.72 9.80 -7.50
N GLU A 144 2.16 10.84 -8.12
CA GLU A 144 0.70 11.01 -8.24
C GLU A 144 0.05 9.86 -9.01
N TYR A 145 0.71 9.35 -10.04
CA TYR A 145 0.27 8.13 -10.72
C TYR A 145 0.26 6.91 -9.79
N PHE A 146 1.30 6.73 -8.95
CA PHE A 146 1.32 5.63 -7.97
C PHE A 146 0.18 5.75 -6.95
N LYS A 147 -0.07 6.96 -6.43
CA LYS A 147 -1.19 7.22 -5.52
C LYS A 147 -2.53 6.90 -6.18
N HIS A 148 -2.72 7.28 -7.44
CA HIS A 148 -3.93 6.97 -8.21
C HIS A 148 -4.14 5.45 -8.37
N LYS A 149 -3.10 4.71 -8.78
CA LYS A 149 -3.15 3.23 -8.88
C LYS A 149 -3.46 2.57 -7.54
N ASP A 150 -2.94 3.12 -6.46
CA ASP A 150 -3.18 2.62 -5.11
C ASP A 150 -4.63 2.82 -4.67
N GLN A 151 -5.29 3.93 -5.04
CA GLN A 151 -6.71 4.17 -4.77
C GLN A 151 -7.64 3.25 -5.58
N GLU A 152 -7.32 2.97 -6.84
CA GLU A 152 -8.10 2.02 -7.66
C GLU A 152 -8.04 0.59 -7.09
N SER A 153 -6.88 0.19 -6.54
CA SER A 153 -6.70 -1.14 -5.96
C SER A 153 -7.53 -1.36 -4.69
N THR A 154 -7.83 -0.30 -3.93
CA THR A 154 -8.66 -0.41 -2.72
C THR A 154 -10.15 -0.48 -3.07
N ALA A 155 -10.60 0.28 -4.08
CA ALA A 155 -11.99 0.29 -4.51
C ALA A 155 -12.46 -1.01 -5.18
N SER A 156 -11.53 -1.89 -5.58
CA SER A 156 -11.83 -3.17 -6.25
C SER A 156 -11.92 -4.36 -5.28
N HIS A 157 -11.73 -4.14 -3.98
CA HIS A 157 -11.77 -5.17 -2.93
C HIS A 157 -12.87 -4.92 -1.88
N GLU A 158 -13.76 -3.95 -2.11
CA GLU A 158 -15.03 -3.73 -1.38
C GLU A 158 -16.22 -4.21 -2.22
#